data_AF-A0A0Q8JMN2-F1
#
_entry.id   AF-A0A0Q8JMN2-F1
#
_cell.length_a   1.000
_cell.length_b   1.000
_cell.length_c   1.000
_cell.angle_alpha   90.00
_cell.angle_beta   90.00
_cell.angle_gamma   90.00
#
_symmetry.space_group_name_H-M   'P 1'
#
loop_
_entity.id
_entity.type
_entity.pdbx_description
1 polymer ?
#
loop_
_entity_poly.entity_id
_entity_poly.type
_entity_poly.pdbx_seq_one_letter_code
_entity_poly.pdbx_strand_id
1 'polypeptide(L)'
;MIVVDSPIYEYSESEVGEQVFKEVTSSFFEFSAYLDTHVRTLIRVVSKEAIEKHALQARAIAGKYEEIYSGEISRLLSASGIKR
;
A
#
# COMPACT_ATOMS: atom_id res chain seq x y z
N MET A 1 5.78 -5.30 -4.44
CA MET A 1 5.88 -3.99 -5.13
C MET A 1 6.88 -4.17 -6.25
N ILE A 2 6.57 -3.67 -7.44
CA ILE A 2 7.48 -3.66 -8.59
C ILE A 2 7.91 -2.21 -8.81
N VAL A 3 9.21 -1.99 -9.01
CA VAL A 3 9.78 -0.68 -9.34
C VAL A 3 10.17 -0.68 -10.81
N VAL A 4 9.80 0.36 -11.53
CA VAL A 4 10.11 0.52 -12.96
C VAL A 4 10.86 1.83 -13.22
N ASP A 5 11.79 1.78 -14.19
CA ASP A 5 12.52 2.94 -14.70
C ASP A 5 11.91 3.47 -16.03
N SER A 6 10.72 3.00 -16.37
CA SER A 6 9.92 3.43 -17.52
C SER A 6 8.67 4.18 -17.08
N PRO A 7 8.11 5.08 -17.91
CA PRO A 7 6.82 5.71 -17.63
C PRO A 7 5.72 4.68 -17.39
N ILE A 8 4.78 4.99 -16.49
CA ILE A 8 3.60 4.17 -16.22
C ILE A 8 2.39 4.92 -16.79
N TYR A 9 1.58 4.25 -17.59
CA TYR A 9 0.33 4.81 -18.10
C TYR A 9 -0.87 4.03 -17.57
N GLU A 10 -1.86 4.75 -17.04
CA GLU A 10 -3.19 4.20 -16.80
C GLU A 10 -4.06 4.44 -18.04
N TYR A 11 -4.75 3.38 -18.45
CA TYR A 11 -5.68 3.39 -19.56
C TYR A 11 -7.11 3.60 -19.05
N SER A 12 -7.85 4.45 -19.74
CA SER A 12 -9.30 4.58 -19.60
C SER A 12 -9.93 4.90 -20.94
N GLU A 13 -11.22 4.60 -21.07
CA GLU A 13 -12.04 4.99 -22.22
C GLU A 13 -12.93 6.17 -21.81
N SER A 14 -13.01 7.21 -22.63
CA SER A 14 -13.91 8.34 -22.40
C SER A 14 -15.36 7.96 -22.69
N GLU A 15 -16.32 8.82 -22.32
CA GLU A 15 -17.75 8.60 -22.60
C GLU A 15 -18.08 8.50 -24.10
N VAL A 16 -17.19 8.97 -24.98
CA VAL A 16 -17.33 8.92 -26.45
C VAL A 16 -16.45 7.85 -27.12
N GLY A 17 -15.80 6.98 -26.33
CA GLY A 17 -14.99 5.87 -26.83
C GLY A 17 -13.54 6.23 -27.16
N GLU A 18 -13.06 7.41 -26.77
CA GLU A 18 -11.66 7.79 -27.00
C GLU A 18 -10.74 7.11 -25.99
N GLN A 19 -9.60 6.60 -26.49
CA GLN A 19 -8.57 6.01 -25.65
C GLN A 19 -7.77 7.12 -24.95
N VAL A 20 -7.83 7.14 -23.62
CA VAL A 20 -7.09 8.08 -22.79
C VAL A 20 -5.97 7.34 -22.07
N PHE A 21 -4.74 7.82 -22.28
CA PHE A 21 -3.56 7.34 -21.58
C PHE A 21 -3.05 8.45 -20.66
N LYS A 22 -3.07 8.19 -19.36
CA LYS A 22 -2.59 9.14 -18.36
C LYS A 22 -1.29 8.64 -17.75
N GLU A 23 -0.23 9.42 -17.88
CA GLU A 23 1.01 9.14 -17.18
C GLU A 23 0.83 9.30 -15.67
N VAL A 24 1.27 8.31 -14.91
CA VAL A 24 1.20 8.28 -13.45
C VAL A 24 2.54 7.84 -12.87
N THR A 25 2.80 8.24 -11.63
CA THR A 25 4.01 7.85 -10.90
C THR A 25 3.84 6.56 -10.09
N SER A 26 2.59 6.10 -9.95
CA SER A 26 2.26 4.83 -9.32
C SER A 26 0.93 4.31 -9.84
N SER A 27 0.83 3.00 -10.03
CA SER A 27 -0.43 2.31 -10.32
C SER A 27 -0.47 0.98 -9.56
N PHE A 28 -1.59 0.28 -9.63
CA PHE A 28 -1.75 -1.04 -9.03
C PHE A 28 -2.65 -1.91 -9.91
N PHE A 29 -2.41 -3.21 -9.85
CA PHE A 29 -3.33 -4.19 -10.40
C PHE A 29 -3.67 -5.22 -9.34
N GLU A 30 -4.96 -5.56 -9.28
CA GLU A 30 -5.51 -6.60 -8.41
C GLU A 30 -5.66 -7.87 -9.24
N PHE A 31 -5.22 -8.99 -8.69
CA PHE A 31 -5.53 -10.30 -9.26
C PHE A 31 -5.95 -11.26 -8.16
N SER A 32 -6.84 -12.17 -8.54
CA SER A 32 -7.26 -13.24 -7.66
C SER A 32 -6.13 -14.26 -7.52
N ALA A 33 -5.69 -14.47 -6.28
CA ALA A 33 -4.85 -15.61 -5.93
C ALA A 33 -5.79 -16.62 -5.26
N TYR A 34 -5.88 -17.85 -5.75
CA TYR A 34 -6.64 -18.88 -5.05
C TYR A 34 -5.75 -19.47 -3.96
N LEU A 35 -5.67 -18.77 -2.83
CA LEU A 35 -5.07 -19.26 -1.59
C LEU A 35 -6.19 -19.38 -0.55
N ASP A 36 -6.21 -20.48 0.20
CA ASP A 36 -7.32 -20.86 1.11
C ASP A 36 -7.79 -19.75 2.08
N THR A 37 -6.95 -18.76 2.36
CA THR A 37 -7.26 -17.62 3.25
C THR A 37 -7.10 -16.24 2.59
N HIS A 38 -6.61 -16.18 1.35
CA HIS A 38 -6.30 -14.93 0.65
C HIS A 38 -6.83 -15.00 -0.77
N VAL A 39 -7.98 -14.37 -1.02
CA VAL A 39 -8.68 -14.44 -2.32
C VAL A 39 -8.11 -13.44 -3.33
N ARG A 40 -7.38 -12.42 -2.87
CA ARG A 40 -6.95 -11.26 -3.67
C ARG A 40 -5.54 -10.83 -3.29
N THR A 41 -4.73 -10.55 -4.30
CA THR A 41 -3.41 -9.93 -4.16
C THR A 41 -3.38 -8.64 -4.97
N LEU A 42 -2.79 -7.61 -4.39
CA LEU A 42 -2.58 -6.32 -5.05
C LEU A 42 -1.08 -6.14 -5.27
N ILE A 43 -0.67 -6.04 -6.54
CA ILE A 43 0.69 -5.64 -6.89
C ILE A 43 0.68 -4.17 -7.25
N ARG A 44 1.44 -3.40 -6.48
CA ARG A 44 1.73 -1.99 -6.78
C ARG A 44 2.94 -1.89 -7.70
N VAL A 45 2.82 -1.06 -8.72
CA VAL A 45 3.90 -0.64 -9.62
C VAL A 45 4.21 0.82 -9.34
N VAL A 46 5.47 1.16 -9.14
CA VAL A 46 5.91 2.53 -8.82
C VAL A 46 7.05 2.94 -9.73
N SER A 47 7.04 4.19 -10.17
CA SER A 47 8.18 4.78 -10.85
C SER A 47 9.34 4.95 -9.87
N LYS A 48 10.57 4.90 -10.39
CA LYS A 48 11.79 5.03 -9.58
C LYS A 48 11.84 6.33 -8.78
N GLU A 49 11.37 7.42 -9.36
CA GLU A 49 11.26 8.74 -8.72
C GLU A 49 10.23 8.76 -7.56
N ALA A 50 9.23 7.86 -7.56
CA ALA A 50 8.21 7.81 -6.53
C ALA A 50 8.63 7.01 -5.28
N ILE A 51 9.77 6.30 -5.33
CA ILE A 51 10.22 5.40 -4.25
C ILE A 51 10.36 6.15 -2.92
N GLU A 52 11.02 7.31 -2.91
CA GLU A 52 11.27 8.05 -1.67
C GLU A 52 9.97 8.48 -1.00
N LYS A 53 9.02 8.98 -1.79
CA LYS A 53 7.67 9.34 -1.31
C LYS A 53 6.96 8.14 -0.69
N HIS A 54 7.03 6.97 -1.35
CA HIS A 54 6.41 5.75 -0.83
C HIS A 54 7.11 5.23 0.43
N ALA A 55 8.43 5.32 0.53
CA ALA A 55 9.18 4.94 1.73
C ALA A 55 8.79 5.80 2.93
N LEU A 56 8.61 7.11 2.73
CA LEU A 56 8.13 8.03 3.76
C LEU A 56 6.72 7.68 4.23
N GLN A 57 5.80 7.39 3.28
CA GLN A 57 4.45 6.96 3.61
C GLN A 57 4.44 5.64 4.39
N ALA A 58 5.23 4.65 3.97
CA ALA A 58 5.34 3.37 4.65
C ALA A 58 5.86 3.55 6.09
N ARG A 59 6.87 4.40 6.30
CA ARG A 59 7.38 4.74 7.63
C ARG A 59 6.32 5.40 8.50
N ALA A 60 5.55 6.35 7.95
CA ALA A 60 4.48 7.01 8.68
C ALA A 60 3.37 6.04 9.10
N ILE A 61 3.02 5.09 8.24
CA ILE A 61 2.04 4.04 8.54
C ILE A 61 2.58 3.12 9.65
N ALA A 62 3.83 2.67 9.54
CA ALA A 62 4.46 1.82 10.54
C ALA A 62 4.47 2.48 11.92
N GLY A 63 4.86 3.76 12.00
CA GLY A 63 4.86 4.53 13.24
C GLY A 63 3.47 4.64 13.89
N LYS A 64 2.42 4.88 13.08
CA LYS A 64 1.04 4.90 13.59
C LYS A 64 0.62 3.57 14.21
N TYR A 65 0.95 2.45 13.57
CA TYR A 65 0.64 1.13 14.12
C TYR A 65 1.44 0.85 15.39
N GLU A 66 2.71 1.25 15.44
CA GLU A 66 3.53 1.13 16.65
C GLU A 66 2.91 1.88 17.84
N GLU A 67 2.42 3.10 17.63
CA GLU A 67 1.70 3.88 18.65
C GLU A 67 0.40 3.18 19.10
N ILE A 68 -0.40 2.66 18.17
CA ILE A 68 -1.65 1.95 18.49
C ILE A 68 -1.35 0.72 19.33
N TYR A 69 -0.43 -0.14 18.87
CA TYR A 69 -0.12 -1.39 19.54
C TYR A 69 0.60 -1.17 20.88
N SER A 70 1.50 -0.20 20.99
CA SER A 70 2.13 0.13 22.27
C SER A 70 1.11 0.62 23.32
N GLY A 71 0.09 1.38 22.89
CA GLY A 71 -1.03 1.78 23.72
C GLY A 71 -1.89 0.59 24.19
N GLU A 72 -2.23 -0.33 23.27
CA GLU A 72 -2.98 -1.55 23.59
C GLU A 72 -2.20 -2.48 24.52
N ILE A 73 -0.92 -2.72 24.25
CA ILE A 73 -0.03 -3.53 25.10
C ILE A 73 0.04 -2.94 26.50
N SER A 74 0.21 -1.61 26.62
CA SER A 74 0.26 -0.94 27.93
C SER A 74 -1.04 -1.10 28.72
N ARG A 75 -2.20 -1.00 28.04
CA ARG A 75 -3.51 -1.25 28.66
C ARG A 75 -3.64 -2.70 29.11
N LEU A 76 -3.29 -3.66 28.26
CA LEU A 76 -3.37 -5.10 28.59
C LEU A 76 -2.47 -5.47 29.77
N LEU A 77 -1.24 -4.95 29.82
CA LEU A 77 -0.33 -5.18 30.94
C LEU A 77 -0.87 -4.58 32.24
N SER A 78 -1.43 -3.37 32.19
CA SER A 78 -2.04 -2.72 33.36
C SER A 78 -3.29 -3.46 33.87
N ALA A 79 -4.13 -3.97 32.97
CA ALA A 79 -5.32 -4.75 33.30
C ALA A 79 -4.98 -6.17 33.82
N SER A 80 -3.83 -6.71 33.42
CA SER A 80 -3.36 -8.05 33.82
C SER A 80 -2.52 -8.06 35.10
N GLY A 81 -2.25 -6.89 35.71
CA GLY A 81 -1.46 -6.76 36.93
C GLY A 81 0.04 -7.08 36.78
N ILE A 82 0.53 -7.25 35.55
CA ILE A 82 1.93 -7.57 35.25
C ILE A 82 2.70 -6.25 35.12
N LYS A 83 3.57 -5.95 36.09
CA LYS A 83 4.50 -4.82 36.01
C LYS A 83 5.73 -5.21 35.19
N ARG A 84 6.20 -4.26 34.37
CA ARG A 84 7.49 -4.33 33.66
C ARG A 84 8.65 -4.51 34.63
#